data_AF-A0A2V9UYQ7-F1
#
_entry.id   AF-A0A2V9UYQ7-F1
#
_cell.length_a   1.000
_cell.length_b   1.000
_cell.length_c   1.000
_cell.angle_alpha   90.00
_cell.angle_beta   90.00
_cell.angle_gamma   90.00
#
_symmetry.space_group_name_H-M   'P 1'
#
loop_
_entity.id
_entity.type
_entity.pdbx_description
1 polymer ?
#
loop_
_entity_poly.entity_id
_entity_poly.type
_entity_poly.pdbx_seq_one_letter_code
_entity_poly.pdbx_strand_id
1 'polypeptide(L)'
;MSNFKKMLLVLGAVVLGPVLLIELVALAAGDWHAVGETGRGDKVSVSSMRILKNNMRTAWVRVEFKEPASLPQGGPFVEMRARVRFNCKTGSSIPSDEWFYSRDRSGKLVVSKKTKRDDEFGKASEGGFGEIVSQHVCQQKK
;
A
#
# COMPACT_ATOMS: atom_id res chain seq x y z
N MET A 1 37.23 23.28 -29.05
CA MET A 1 35.83 23.35 -28.53
C MET A 1 35.74 24.47 -27.51
N SER A 2 34.92 25.49 -27.78
CA SER A 2 34.77 26.69 -26.93
C SER A 2 34.31 26.35 -25.50
N ASN A 3 34.86 27.05 -24.50
CA ASN A 3 34.51 26.92 -23.08
C ASN A 3 33.01 27.07 -22.82
N PHE A 4 32.30 27.79 -23.69
CA PHE A 4 30.86 27.98 -23.63
C PHE A 4 30.06 26.67 -23.81
N LYS A 5 30.53 25.77 -24.69
CA LYS A 5 29.89 24.46 -24.92
C LYS A 5 30.08 23.52 -23.72
N LYS A 6 31.22 23.58 -23.04
CA LYS A 6 31.47 22.78 -21.82
C LYS A 6 30.60 23.27 -20.66
N MET A 7 30.47 24.58 -20.49
CA MET A 7 29.62 25.17 -19.44
C MET A 7 28.14 24.86 -19.65
N LEU A 8 27.65 24.89 -20.88
CA LEU A 8 26.25 24.53 -21.19
C LEU A 8 25.95 23.05 -20.90
N LEU A 9 26.91 22.15 -21.21
CA LEU A 9 26.78 20.72 -20.93
C LEU A 9 26.82 20.42 -19.43
N VAL A 10 27.66 21.12 -18.67
CA VAL A 10 27.74 20.98 -17.21
C VAL A 10 26.47 21.51 -16.54
N LEU A 11 25.93 22.66 -16.97
CA LEU A 11 24.64 23.16 -16.47
C LEU A 11 23.50 22.19 -16.78
N GLY A 12 23.46 21.66 -18.01
CA GLY A 12 22.46 20.67 -18.42
C GLY A 12 22.52 19.41 -17.54
N ALA A 13 23.72 18.88 -17.28
CA ALA A 13 23.90 17.69 -16.46
C ALA A 13 23.57 17.91 -14.98
N VAL A 14 23.88 19.09 -14.43
CA VAL A 14 23.60 19.43 -13.02
C VAL A 14 22.10 19.64 -12.77
N VAL A 15 21.32 20.02 -13.78
CA VAL A 15 19.86 20.21 -13.65
C VAL A 15 19.09 18.94 -14.04
N LEU A 16 19.48 18.22 -15.11
CA LEU A 16 18.78 16.99 -15.51
C LEU A 16 19.06 15.81 -14.56
N GLY A 17 20.28 15.72 -14.03
CA GLY A 17 20.69 14.61 -13.16
C GLY A 17 19.79 14.44 -11.93
N PRO A 18 19.54 15.50 -11.14
CA PRO A 18 18.68 15.43 -9.97
C PRO A 18 17.21 15.14 -10.30
N VAL A 19 16.68 15.68 -11.41
CA VAL A 19 15.28 15.46 -11.82
C VAL A 19 15.05 14.00 -12.20
N LEU A 20 15.97 13.40 -12.98
CA LEU A 20 15.91 11.99 -13.35
C LEU A 20 16.02 11.05 -12.13
N LEU A 21 16.81 11.44 -11.12
CA LEU A 21 16.91 10.70 -9.86
C LEU A 21 15.62 10.74 -9.04
N ILE A 22 14.89 11.86 -9.04
CA ILE A 22 13.60 11.98 -8.33
C ILE A 22 12.53 11.08 -8.98
N GLU A 23 12.46 11.04 -10.31
CA GLU A 23 11.52 10.18 -11.03
C GLU A 23 11.85 8.69 -10.86
N LEU A 24 13.13 8.31 -10.85
CA LEU A 24 13.54 6.91 -10.66
C LEU A 24 13.19 6.38 -9.25
N VAL A 25 13.28 7.23 -8.23
CA VAL A 25 12.95 6.86 -6.85
C VAL A 25 11.44 6.64 -6.66
N ALA A 26 10.59 7.36 -7.42
CA ALA A 26 9.14 7.17 -7.39
C ALA A 26 8.73 5.79 -7.96
N LEU A 27 9.43 5.28 -8.97
CA LEU A 27 9.14 3.99 -9.62
C LEU A 27 9.50 2.75 -8.76
N ALA A 28 10.27 2.92 -7.68
CA ALA A 28 10.71 1.82 -6.83
C ALA A 28 9.78 1.55 -5.63
N ALA A 29 8.90 2.48 -5.29
CA ALA A 29 7.86 2.27 -4.28
C ALA A 29 6.64 1.68 -4.98
N GLY A 30 6.55 0.34 -5.04
CA GLY A 30 5.51 -0.37 -5.79
C GLY A 30 4.15 0.33 -5.77
N ASP A 31 3.62 0.63 -6.96
CA ASP A 31 2.54 1.59 -7.14
C ASP A 31 1.35 1.29 -6.22
N TRP A 32 1.18 2.13 -5.20
CA TRP A 32 0.02 2.13 -4.31
C TRP A 32 -0.95 3.20 -4.80
N HIS A 33 -2.15 2.79 -5.19
CA HIS A 33 -3.20 3.70 -5.63
C HIS A 33 -4.20 3.90 -4.51
N ALA A 34 -4.44 5.15 -4.11
CA ALA A 34 -5.46 5.46 -3.12
C ALA A 34 -6.85 5.10 -3.66
N VAL A 35 -7.64 4.40 -2.85
CA VAL A 35 -9.00 3.96 -3.22
C VAL A 35 -10.09 4.57 -2.34
N GLY A 36 -9.71 5.18 -1.21
CA GLY A 36 -10.63 5.88 -0.33
C GLY A 36 -10.08 6.07 1.07
N GLU A 37 -10.96 6.43 1.99
CA GLU A 37 -10.68 6.61 3.40
C GLU A 37 -11.71 5.86 4.25
N THR A 38 -11.28 5.34 5.40
CA THR A 38 -12.20 4.75 6.39
C THR A 38 -13.02 5.84 7.07
N GLY A 39 -14.08 5.47 7.79
CA GLY A 39 -14.85 6.43 8.61
C GLY A 39 -14.03 7.14 9.70
N ARG A 40 -12.82 6.64 10.02
CA ARG A 40 -11.87 7.26 10.95
C ARG A 40 -10.87 8.20 10.26
N GLY A 41 -10.94 8.31 8.93
CA GLY A 41 -10.00 9.08 8.10
C GLY A 41 -8.71 8.34 7.79
N ASP A 42 -8.66 7.01 7.97
CA ASP A 42 -7.48 6.22 7.60
C ASP A 42 -7.42 6.08 6.08
N LYS A 43 -6.27 6.36 5.48
CA LYS A 43 -6.12 6.32 4.03
C LYS A 43 -5.95 4.87 3.57
N VAL A 44 -6.79 4.44 2.64
CA VAL A 44 -6.77 3.09 2.07
C VAL A 44 -6.22 3.15 0.66
N SER A 45 -5.20 2.32 0.40
CA SER A 45 -4.58 2.19 -0.92
C SER A 45 -4.47 0.73 -1.33
N VAL A 46 -4.50 0.48 -2.63
CA VAL A 46 -4.36 -0.84 -3.23
C VAL A 46 -3.17 -0.86 -4.16
N SER A 47 -2.41 -1.94 -4.13
CA SER A 47 -1.36 -2.24 -5.11
C SER A 47 -1.61 -3.60 -5.74
N SER A 48 -0.94 -3.86 -6.87
CA SER A 48 -0.79 -5.16 -7.52
C SER A 48 -1.99 -6.11 -7.35
N MET A 49 -3.00 -5.94 -8.22
CA MET A 49 -4.17 -6.82 -8.30
C MET A 49 -3.90 -8.01 -9.24
N ARG A 50 -4.37 -9.20 -8.85
CA ARG A 50 -4.40 -10.39 -9.70
C ARG A 50 -5.79 -11.00 -9.74
N ILE A 51 -6.26 -11.30 -10.95
CA ILE A 51 -7.50 -12.05 -11.16
C ILE A 51 -7.21 -13.53 -10.99
N LEU A 52 -8.06 -14.22 -10.24
CA LEU A 52 -8.02 -15.67 -10.01
C LEU A 52 -9.25 -16.33 -10.65
N LYS A 53 -9.34 -17.66 -10.57
CA LYS A 53 -10.51 -18.42 -11.03
C LYS A 53 -11.74 -18.13 -10.14
N ASN A 54 -12.94 -18.45 -10.62
CA ASN A 54 -14.19 -18.42 -9.86
C ASN A 54 -14.56 -17.05 -9.25
N ASN A 55 -14.38 -15.96 -10.00
CA ASN A 55 -14.64 -14.58 -9.55
C ASN A 55 -13.82 -14.15 -8.33
N MET A 56 -12.71 -14.84 -8.06
CA MET A 56 -11.78 -14.43 -7.02
C MET A 56 -10.76 -13.43 -7.57
N ARG A 57 -10.33 -12.51 -6.71
CA ARG A 57 -9.22 -11.60 -6.97
C ARG A 57 -8.32 -11.58 -5.76
N THR A 58 -7.04 -11.27 -5.93
CA THR A 58 -6.16 -10.95 -4.80
C THR A 58 -5.50 -9.61 -5.05
N ALA A 59 -5.34 -8.82 -4.01
CA ALA A 59 -4.66 -7.54 -4.08
C ALA A 59 -3.89 -7.29 -2.80
N TRP A 60 -2.90 -6.41 -2.90
CA TRP A 60 -2.25 -5.84 -1.74
C TRP A 60 -3.03 -4.61 -1.29
N VAL A 61 -3.28 -4.53 0.00
CA VAL A 61 -3.97 -3.41 0.64
C VAL A 61 -3.02 -2.75 1.62
N ARG A 62 -3.02 -1.42 1.65
CA ARG A 62 -2.30 -0.60 2.62
C ARG A 62 -3.32 0.32 3.29
N VAL A 63 -3.29 0.34 4.62
CA VAL A 63 -4.04 1.29 5.44
C VAL A 63 -3.03 2.14 6.19
N GLU A 64 -3.02 3.43 5.92
CA GLU A 64 -2.26 4.43 6.66
C GLU A 64 -3.19 5.03 7.70
N PHE A 65 -2.94 4.75 8.98
CA PHE A 65 -3.81 5.22 10.06
C PHE A 65 -3.63 6.73 10.24
N LYS A 66 -4.73 7.47 10.33
CA LYS A 66 -4.69 8.92 10.56
C LYS A 66 -3.98 9.25 11.88
N GLU A 67 -4.30 8.46 12.90
CA GLU A 67 -3.67 8.49 14.21
C GLU A 67 -3.15 7.08 14.54
N PRO A 68 -2.04 6.94 15.27
CA PRO A 68 -1.53 5.63 15.63
C PRO A 68 -2.59 4.78 16.34
N ALA A 69 -2.92 3.63 15.76
CA ALA A 69 -4.02 2.78 16.20
C ALA A 69 -3.54 1.65 17.10
N SER A 70 -4.25 1.43 18.21
CA SER A 70 -4.17 0.19 18.99
C SER A 70 -5.17 -0.80 18.42
N LEU A 71 -4.67 -1.96 18.00
CA LEU A 71 -5.45 -3.06 17.45
C LEU A 71 -5.41 -4.26 18.43
N PRO A 72 -6.28 -5.28 18.29
CA PRO A 72 -6.35 -6.41 19.23
C PRO A 72 -5.00 -7.14 19.50
N GLN A 73 -4.11 -7.12 18.53
CA GLN A 73 -2.77 -7.70 18.51
C GLN A 73 -1.68 -6.78 19.09
N GLY A 74 -2.03 -5.56 19.52
CA GLY A 74 -1.12 -4.60 20.15
C GLY A 74 -1.13 -3.22 19.47
N GLY A 75 -0.05 -2.47 19.66
CA GLY A 75 0.11 -1.14 19.09
C GLY A 75 1.07 -0.27 19.91
N PRO A 76 1.27 1.00 19.50
CA PRO A 76 0.54 1.70 18.44
C PRO A 76 1.07 1.40 17.02
N PHE A 77 0.18 1.22 16.06
CA PHE A 77 0.51 1.03 14.64
C PHE A 77 0.15 2.27 13.82
N VAL A 78 1.04 2.65 12.90
CA VAL A 78 0.84 3.79 11.99
C VAL A 78 0.45 3.34 10.58
N GLU A 79 0.71 2.08 10.26
CA GLU A 79 0.37 1.50 8.98
C GLU A 79 0.12 0.00 9.12
N MET A 80 -0.78 -0.50 8.29
CA MET A 80 -1.00 -1.92 8.08
C MET A 80 -0.93 -2.23 6.58
N ARG A 81 -0.30 -3.34 6.23
CA ARG A 81 -0.40 -3.93 4.88
C ARG A 81 -1.00 -5.31 4.97
N ALA A 82 -1.85 -5.65 4.03
CA ALA A 82 -2.46 -6.97 3.95
C ALA A 82 -2.44 -7.50 2.52
N ARG A 83 -2.22 -8.80 2.37
CA ARG A 83 -2.60 -9.50 1.13
C ARG A 83 -4.00 -10.03 1.33
N VAL A 84 -4.93 -9.63 0.47
CA VAL A 84 -6.35 -9.93 0.64
C VAL A 84 -6.86 -10.67 -0.59
N ARG A 85 -7.70 -11.69 -0.36
CA ARG A 85 -8.44 -12.40 -1.40
C ARG A 85 -9.90 -11.97 -1.34
N PHE A 86 -10.41 -11.51 -2.47
CA PHE A 86 -11.78 -11.04 -2.64
C PHE A 86 -12.56 -12.07 -3.45
N ASN A 87 -13.79 -12.36 -3.04
CA ASN A 87 -14.76 -13.07 -3.85
C ASN A 87 -15.78 -12.04 -4.37
N CYS A 88 -15.63 -11.66 -5.64
CA CYS A 88 -16.47 -10.63 -6.25
C CYS A 88 -17.90 -11.08 -6.55
N LYS A 89 -18.21 -12.37 -6.37
CA LYS A 89 -19.58 -12.88 -6.47
C LYS A 89 -20.35 -12.69 -5.16
N THR A 90 -19.70 -12.92 -4.02
CA THR A 90 -20.32 -12.83 -2.68
C THR A 90 -20.01 -11.52 -1.96
N GLY A 91 -19.04 -10.75 -2.45
CA GLY A 91 -18.55 -9.53 -1.80
C GLY A 91 -17.58 -9.77 -0.63
N SER A 92 -17.31 -11.03 -0.26
CA SER A 92 -16.46 -11.35 0.89
C SER A 92 -14.98 -11.10 0.62
N SER A 93 -14.27 -10.59 1.63
CA SER A 93 -12.81 -10.37 1.60
C SER A 93 -12.13 -11.13 2.74
N ILE A 94 -11.03 -11.82 2.44
CA ILE A 94 -10.28 -12.63 3.41
C ILE A 94 -8.81 -12.23 3.34
N PRO A 95 -8.21 -11.67 4.40
CA PRO A 95 -6.78 -11.42 4.46
C PRO A 95 -6.02 -12.75 4.62
N SER A 96 -4.99 -13.00 3.81
CA SER A 96 -4.12 -14.18 3.93
C SER A 96 -2.86 -13.91 4.76
N ASP A 97 -2.33 -12.70 4.64
CA ASP A 97 -1.18 -12.23 5.39
C ASP A 97 -1.41 -10.77 5.78
N GLU A 98 -1.06 -10.41 7.02
CA GLU A 98 -1.12 -9.04 7.52
C GLU A 98 0.22 -8.65 8.13
N TRP A 99 0.64 -7.41 7.87
CA TRP A 99 1.84 -6.78 8.41
C TRP A 99 1.44 -5.49 9.10
N PHE A 100 1.88 -5.34 10.34
CA PHE A 100 1.66 -4.13 11.11
C PHE A 100 2.98 -3.38 11.28
N TYR A 101 2.91 -2.07 11.12
CA TYR A 101 4.06 -1.18 11.17
C TYR A 101 3.89 -0.16 12.29
N SER A 102 4.92 -0.03 13.11
CA SER A 102 5.05 1.00 14.15
C SER A 102 6.22 1.92 13.80
N ARG A 103 6.33 3.06 14.47
CA ARG A 103 7.55 3.87 14.45
C ARG A 103 8.43 3.53 15.64
N ASP A 104 9.72 3.36 15.40
CA ASP A 104 10.71 3.28 16.48
C ASP A 104 10.99 4.67 17.07
N ARG A 105 11.88 4.74 18.07
CA ARG A 105 12.27 6.01 18.72
C ARG A 105 12.93 7.02 17.77
N SER A 106 13.47 6.56 16.64
CA SER A 106 14.06 7.40 15.59
C SER A 106 13.05 7.83 14.53
N GLY A 107 11.79 7.37 14.64
CA GLY A 107 10.73 7.64 13.68
C GLY A 107 10.74 6.71 12.47
N LYS A 108 11.63 5.72 12.41
CA LYS A 108 11.70 4.76 11.30
C LYS A 108 10.57 3.74 11.40
N LEU A 109 9.97 3.38 10.25
CA LEU A 109 8.98 2.31 10.19
C LEU A 109 9.64 0.96 10.45
N VAL A 110 9.14 0.25 11.45
CA VAL A 110 9.53 -1.11 11.81
C VAL A 110 8.33 -2.04 11.69
N VAL A 111 8.52 -3.17 11.03
CA VAL A 111 7.50 -4.23 11.01
C VAL A 111 7.47 -4.83 12.41
N SER A 112 6.36 -4.66 13.10
CA SER A 112 6.18 -5.14 14.47
C SER A 112 5.62 -6.57 14.50
N LYS A 113 4.77 -6.94 13.53
CA LYS A 113 4.15 -8.27 13.48
C LYS A 113 3.73 -8.67 12.07
N LYS A 114 3.97 -9.94 11.71
CA LYS A 114 3.39 -10.61 10.53
C LYS A 114 2.45 -11.73 11.01
N THR A 115 1.18 -11.67 10.63
CA THR A 115 0.20 -12.72 10.98
C THR A 115 -0.06 -13.60 9.76
N LYS A 116 0.11 -14.92 9.90
CA LYS A 116 -0.49 -15.92 9.00
C LYS A 116 -1.85 -16.26 9.58
N ARG A 117 -2.95 -15.91 8.93
CA ARG A 117 -4.30 -16.10 9.48
C ARG A 117 -5.15 -16.91 8.49
N ASP A 118 -4.70 -18.12 8.18
CA ASP A 118 -5.46 -19.08 7.37
C ASP A 118 -6.58 -19.76 8.18
N ASP A 119 -6.56 -19.62 9.52
CA ASP A 119 -7.42 -20.28 10.49
C ASP A 119 -8.63 -19.46 10.96
N GLU A 120 -8.72 -18.17 10.62
CA GLU A 120 -9.86 -17.30 10.97
C GLU A 120 -10.71 -16.93 9.74
N PHE A 121 -11.16 -17.96 9.02
CA PHE A 121 -12.09 -17.82 7.91
C PHE A 121 -13.35 -17.04 8.35
N GLY A 122 -13.60 -15.87 7.74
CA GLY A 122 -14.83 -15.09 7.93
C GLY A 122 -14.78 -13.92 8.93
N LYS A 123 -13.66 -13.64 9.60
CA LYS A 123 -13.54 -12.39 10.36
C LYS A 123 -13.18 -11.21 9.47
N ALA A 124 -13.81 -10.06 9.72
CA ALA A 124 -13.52 -8.83 9.01
C ALA A 124 -12.05 -8.41 9.24
N SER A 125 -11.38 -7.94 8.18
CA SER A 125 -10.03 -7.40 8.31
C SER A 125 -10.00 -6.22 9.27
N GLU A 126 -8.94 -6.16 10.06
CA GLU A 126 -8.70 -5.04 10.96
C GLU A 126 -8.41 -3.77 10.14
N GLY A 127 -8.83 -2.61 10.63
CA GLY A 127 -8.67 -1.35 9.90
C GLY A 127 -9.80 -0.98 8.92
N GLY A 128 -10.92 -1.72 8.90
CA GLY A 128 -12.19 -1.23 8.34
C GLY A 128 -12.20 -0.96 6.83
N PHE A 129 -11.27 -1.52 6.08
CA PHE A 129 -11.08 -1.25 4.64
C PHE A 129 -11.85 -2.20 3.71
N GLY A 130 -12.39 -3.30 4.24
CA GLY A 130 -12.85 -4.45 3.45
C GLY A 130 -13.87 -4.07 2.37
N GLU A 131 -14.87 -3.26 2.72
CA GLU A 131 -15.91 -2.82 1.79
C GLU A 131 -15.36 -1.91 0.68
N ILE A 132 -14.62 -0.87 1.06
CA ILE A 132 -14.02 0.12 0.13
C ILE A 132 -13.16 -0.61 -0.91
N VAL A 133 -12.30 -1.52 -0.45
CA VAL A 133 -11.40 -2.25 -1.34
C VAL A 133 -12.17 -3.27 -2.18
N SER A 134 -13.14 -3.99 -1.60
CA SER A 134 -13.95 -4.98 -2.33
C SER A 134 -14.70 -4.32 -3.49
N GLN A 135 -15.34 -3.16 -3.25
CA GLN A 135 -16.03 -2.39 -4.30
C GLN A 135 -15.05 -1.99 -5.41
N HIS A 136 -13.89 -1.42 -5.06
CA HIS A 136 -12.89 -1.02 -6.05
C HIS A 136 -12.37 -2.22 -6.85
N VAL A 137 -11.85 -3.24 -6.18
CA VAL A 137 -11.20 -4.40 -6.80
C VAL A 137 -12.17 -5.20 -7.68
N CYS A 138 -13.45 -5.29 -7.31
CA CYS A 138 -14.43 -6.06 -8.06
C CYS A 138 -15.03 -5.31 -9.25
N GLN A 139 -15.00 -3.98 -9.25
CA GLN A 139 -15.46 -3.15 -10.38
C GLN A 139 -14.42 -2.98 -11.49
N GLN A 140 -13.12 -3.15 -11.17
CA GLN A 140 -12.06 -3.07 -12.19
C GLN A 140 -12.28 -4.10 -13.30
N LYS A 141 -12.49 -3.62 -14.52
CA LYS A 141 -12.49 -4.48 -15.71
C LYS A 141 -11.04 -4.79 -16.09
N LYS A 142 -10.87 -5.99 -16.65
CA LYS A 142 -9.60 -6.68 -16.93
C LYS A 142 -8.53 -5.78 -17.53
#